data_AF-A0A514C2J9-F1
#
_entry.id   AF-A0A514C2J9-F1
#
_cell.length_a   1.000
_cell.length_b   1.000
_cell.length_c   1.000
_cell.angle_alpha   90.00
_cell.angle_beta   90.00
_cell.angle_gamma   90.00
#
_symmetry.space_group_name_H-M   'P 1'
#
loop_
_entity.id
_entity.type
_entity.pdbx_description
1 polymer ?
#
loop_
_entity_poly.entity_id
_entity_poly.type
_entity_poly.pdbx_seq_one_letter_code
_entity_poly.pdbx_strand_id
1 'polypeptide(L)'
;MRPGDDRRQETSLGTIPTGPQAERMKRLFALAALLLLSGCSPAPFDLEISGPLERPVLEIRRNDGLVRGGGLCLQQFHMAVEAPGSWARAVPDKQANWRLTNPDGGCENLRRLTYGQSFRGLVTAAPPRPLSTGVRYEIWGEGAGGLRGSAVILFENGAWRLVPER
;
A
#
# COMPACT_ATOMS: atom_id res chain seq x y z
N MET A 1 76.90 -15.62 -13.39
CA MET A 1 75.95 -15.84 -12.27
C MET A 1 76.13 -14.70 -11.29
N ARG A 2 75.04 -13.94 -11.02
CA ARG A 2 74.93 -12.62 -10.34
C ARG A 2 75.68 -11.45 -11.02
N PRO A 3 75.31 -10.17 -10.78
CA PRO A 3 74.01 -9.54 -10.45
C PRO A 3 73.68 -8.37 -11.42
N GLY A 4 72.52 -7.72 -11.30
CA GLY A 4 72.15 -6.55 -12.10
C GLY A 4 70.91 -5.82 -11.60
N ASP A 5 71.11 -4.59 -11.17
CA ASP A 5 70.25 -3.67 -10.43
C ASP A 5 69.08 -3.05 -11.23
N ASP A 6 68.02 -2.74 -10.47
CA ASP A 6 67.35 -1.43 -10.37
C ASP A 6 66.66 -0.77 -11.60
N ARG A 7 65.32 -0.69 -11.54
CA ARG A 7 64.59 0.53 -11.94
C ARG A 7 63.16 0.61 -11.38
N ARG A 8 63.03 1.27 -10.23
CA ARG A 8 62.15 2.41 -9.93
C ARG A 8 60.92 2.65 -10.84
N GLN A 9 59.72 2.49 -10.29
CA GLN A 9 58.57 3.36 -10.62
C GLN A 9 57.92 3.85 -9.32
N GLU A 10 58.18 5.13 -9.06
CA GLU A 10 57.46 5.98 -8.11
C GLU A 10 56.02 6.13 -8.63
N THR A 11 55.03 5.68 -7.85
CA THR A 11 53.65 6.15 -8.02
C THR A 11 53.27 6.88 -6.74
N SER A 12 53.11 8.18 -6.91
CA SER A 12 52.83 9.20 -5.92
C SER A 12 51.71 8.78 -4.97
N LEU A 13 52.00 8.84 -3.65
CA LEU A 13 51.00 8.83 -2.60
C LEU A 13 50.09 10.04 -2.78
N GLY A 14 48.89 9.81 -3.31
CA GLY A 14 47.76 10.72 -3.20
C GLY A 14 47.36 10.84 -1.74
N THR A 15 47.65 12.00 -1.17
CA THR A 15 47.29 12.49 0.15
C THR A 15 45.91 12.03 0.63
N ILE A 16 45.87 11.27 1.72
CA ILE A 16 44.63 10.99 2.46
C ILE A 16 44.26 12.29 3.20
N PRO A 17 43.10 12.90 2.96
CA PRO A 17 42.66 14.05 3.74
C PRO A 17 42.24 13.58 5.14
N THR A 18 43.16 13.62 6.09
CA THR A 18 42.88 13.53 7.54
C THR A 18 42.46 14.91 8.05
N GLY A 19 41.19 15.24 7.85
CA GLY A 19 40.58 16.45 8.39
C GLY A 19 39.10 16.24 8.70
N PRO A 20 38.47 17.12 9.50
CA PRO A 20 37.07 17.00 9.95
C PRO A 20 36.03 16.99 8.81
N GLN A 21 36.45 17.22 7.57
CA GLN A 21 35.63 17.02 6.37
C GLN A 21 35.36 15.53 6.04
N ALA A 22 36.26 14.62 6.40
CA ALA A 22 36.06 13.19 6.17
C ALA A 22 34.90 12.63 7.02
N GLU A 23 34.67 13.19 8.22
CA GLU A 23 33.50 12.85 9.04
C GLU A 23 32.20 13.40 8.44
N ARG A 24 32.19 14.64 7.94
CA ARG A 24 30.98 15.23 7.33
C ARG A 24 30.54 14.48 6.08
N MET A 25 31.49 14.03 5.25
CA MET A 25 31.19 13.26 4.04
C MET A 25 30.71 11.83 4.36
N LYS A 26 31.28 11.18 5.39
CA LYS A 26 30.77 9.90 5.91
C LYS A 26 29.36 10.02 6.51
N ARG A 27 29.06 11.13 7.21
CA ARG A 27 27.71 11.40 7.75
C ARG A 27 26.68 11.67 6.65
N LEU A 28 27.07 12.36 5.58
CA LEU A 28 26.20 12.59 4.40
C LEU A 28 25.90 11.29 3.64
N PHE A 29 26.90 10.42 3.46
CA PHE A 29 26.68 9.10 2.85
C PHE A 29 25.85 8.15 3.75
N ALA A 30 26.00 8.23 5.07
CA ALA A 30 25.18 7.46 6.01
C ALA A 30 23.70 7.93 5.99
N LEU A 31 23.43 9.24 5.89
CA LEU A 31 22.06 9.75 5.77
C LEU A 31 21.39 9.34 4.44
N ALA A 32 22.13 9.32 3.33
CA ALA A 32 21.60 8.86 2.04
C ALA A 32 21.27 7.35 2.04
N ALA A 33 22.05 6.54 2.75
CA ALA A 33 21.79 5.11 2.89
C ALA A 33 20.59 4.80 3.81
N LEU A 34 20.33 5.62 4.84
CA LEU A 34 19.16 5.48 5.71
C LEU A 34 17.85 5.91 5.04
N LEU A 35 17.88 6.86 4.09
CA LEU A 35 16.70 7.27 3.32
C LEU A 35 16.27 6.24 2.26
N LEU A 36 17.12 5.26 1.92
CA LEU A 36 16.79 4.13 1.03
C LEU A 36 16.19 2.93 1.77
N LEU A 37 16.17 2.96 3.11
CA LEU A 37 15.65 1.90 3.97
C LEU A 37 14.31 2.22 4.63
N SER A 38 13.69 3.37 4.33
CA SER A 38 12.26 3.52 4.53
C SER A 38 11.54 2.73 3.44
N GLY A 39 11.66 1.40 3.53
CA GLY A 39 10.89 0.46 2.75
C GLY A 39 9.42 0.78 2.98
N CYS A 40 8.78 1.38 1.99
CA CYS A 40 7.37 1.17 1.78
C CYS A 40 7.23 -0.34 1.59
N SER A 41 6.96 -1.09 2.67
CA SER A 41 6.54 -2.47 2.56
C SER A 41 5.39 -2.46 1.55
N PRO A 42 5.54 -3.06 0.37
CA PRO A 42 4.50 -3.00 -0.65
C PRO A 42 3.24 -3.57 -0.02
N ALA A 43 2.15 -2.82 -0.07
CA ALA A 43 0.86 -3.36 0.32
C ALA A 43 0.63 -4.61 -0.54
N PRO A 44 0.27 -5.75 0.06
CA PRO A 44 0.16 -7.02 -0.66
C PRO A 44 -0.87 -6.98 -1.81
N PHE A 45 -1.75 -5.98 -1.82
CA PHE A 45 -2.59 -5.63 -2.95
C PHE A 45 -2.89 -4.13 -2.97
N ASP A 46 -3.09 -3.60 -4.17
CA ASP A 46 -3.56 -2.25 -4.43
C ASP A 46 -5.06 -2.25 -4.73
N LEU A 47 -5.72 -1.13 -4.46
CA LEU A 47 -7.11 -0.89 -4.77
C LEU A 47 -7.21 0.21 -5.83
N GLU A 48 -7.94 -0.06 -6.90
CA GLU A 48 -8.34 0.92 -7.89
C GLU A 48 -9.86 1.08 -7.84
N ILE A 49 -10.37 2.30 -8.01
CA ILE A 49 -11.81 2.58 -7.97
C ILE A 49 -12.25 3.29 -9.25
N SER A 50 -13.39 2.86 -9.78
CA SER A 50 -13.98 3.39 -11.00
C SER A 50 -15.51 3.32 -10.96
N GLY A 51 -16.16 3.77 -12.02
CA GLY A 51 -17.62 3.74 -12.15
C GLY A 51 -18.33 4.93 -11.50
N PRO A 52 -19.68 4.95 -11.56
CA PRO A 52 -20.48 6.06 -11.06
C PRO A 52 -20.55 6.06 -9.52
N LEU A 53 -20.98 7.19 -8.94
CA LEU A 53 -21.09 7.38 -7.48
C LEU A 53 -22.03 6.36 -6.82
N GLU A 54 -23.12 6.01 -7.50
CA GLU A 54 -24.17 5.14 -6.97
C GLU A 54 -23.73 3.68 -6.93
N ARG A 55 -22.76 3.32 -7.77
CA ARG A 55 -22.33 1.93 -7.95
C ARG A 55 -20.84 1.85 -8.31
N PRO A 56 -19.93 2.29 -7.42
CA PRO A 56 -18.51 2.19 -7.68
C PRO A 56 -18.06 0.74 -7.82
N VAL A 57 -16.99 0.59 -8.57
CA VAL A 57 -16.32 -0.68 -8.82
C VAL A 57 -14.90 -0.58 -8.29
N LEU A 58 -14.60 -1.43 -7.31
CA LEU A 58 -13.28 -1.59 -6.74
C LEU A 58 -12.58 -2.75 -7.42
N GLU A 59 -11.41 -2.51 -8.00
CA GLU A 59 -10.53 -3.54 -8.51
C GLU A 59 -9.42 -3.81 -7.49
N ILE A 60 -9.24 -5.08 -7.16
CA ILE A 60 -8.16 -5.54 -6.28
C ILE A 60 -7.03 -6.05 -7.17
N ARG A 61 -5.84 -5.49 -6.99
CA ARG A 61 -4.64 -5.83 -7.76
C ARG A 61 -3.58 -6.36 -6.81
N ARG A 62 -3.34 -7.67 -6.80
CA ARG A 62 -2.20 -8.23 -6.03
C ARG A 62 -0.88 -7.67 -6.55
N ASN A 63 -0.01 -7.29 -5.61
CA ASN A 63 1.28 -6.68 -5.89
C ASN A 63 2.42 -7.62 -5.44
N ASP A 64 2.39 -8.86 -5.91
CA ASP A 64 3.35 -9.91 -5.52
C ASP A 64 4.44 -10.21 -6.57
N GLY A 65 4.54 -9.38 -7.62
CA GLY A 65 5.58 -9.46 -8.65
C GLY A 65 5.52 -10.69 -9.57
N LEU A 66 4.77 -11.73 -9.21
CA LEU A 66 4.69 -13.01 -9.92
C LEU A 66 3.38 -13.17 -10.69
N VAL A 67 2.28 -12.57 -10.21
CA VAL A 67 0.97 -12.63 -10.88
C VAL A 67 0.30 -11.28 -10.84
N ARG A 68 0.53 -10.46 -11.88
CA ARG A 68 -0.27 -9.25 -12.10
C ARG A 68 -1.71 -9.66 -12.45
N GLY A 69 -2.67 -9.31 -11.60
CA GLY A 69 -4.10 -9.43 -11.91
C GLY A 69 -4.80 -10.71 -11.44
N GLY A 70 -4.19 -11.48 -10.54
CA GLY A 70 -4.92 -12.49 -9.76
C GLY A 70 -5.89 -11.83 -8.77
N GLY A 71 -7.03 -12.47 -8.52
CA GLY A 71 -7.93 -12.04 -7.45
C GLY A 71 -7.31 -12.19 -6.06
N LEU A 72 -7.94 -11.56 -5.07
CA LEU A 72 -7.64 -11.74 -3.66
C LEU A 72 -8.67 -12.68 -3.05
N CYS A 73 -8.19 -13.70 -2.35
CA CYS A 73 -8.98 -14.55 -1.46
C CYS A 73 -9.47 -13.70 -0.28
N LEU A 74 -10.57 -12.97 -0.50
CA LEU A 74 -11.09 -11.92 0.38
C LEU A 74 -11.83 -12.55 1.57
N GLN A 75 -11.49 -12.08 2.77
CA GLN A 75 -12.12 -12.49 4.03
C GLN A 75 -12.93 -11.36 4.64
N GLN A 76 -12.46 -10.12 4.54
CA GLN A 76 -13.14 -8.95 5.08
C GLN A 76 -12.97 -7.75 4.14
N PHE A 77 -14.04 -6.97 4.01
CA PHE A 77 -14.02 -5.69 3.31
C PHE A 77 -14.90 -4.68 4.04
N HIS A 78 -14.36 -3.49 4.28
CA HIS A 78 -14.94 -2.46 5.12
C HIS A 78 -14.82 -1.12 4.39
N MET A 79 -15.92 -0.38 4.31
CA MET A 79 -15.95 1.00 3.86
C MET A 79 -16.69 1.84 4.88
N ALA A 80 -16.10 2.97 5.28
CA ALA A 80 -16.72 3.94 6.19
C ALA A 80 -16.30 5.36 5.82
N VAL A 81 -17.02 6.37 6.32
CA VAL A 81 -16.56 7.76 6.24
C VAL A 81 -15.26 7.89 7.04
N GLU A 82 -14.23 8.47 6.44
CA GLU A 82 -12.97 8.74 7.11
C GLU A 82 -13.18 9.76 8.24
N ALA A 83 -12.75 9.42 9.45
CA ALA A 83 -12.75 10.34 10.58
C ALA A 83 -11.39 10.32 11.31
N PRO A 84 -10.95 11.47 11.86
CA PRO A 84 -9.68 11.56 12.56
C PRO A 84 -9.57 10.53 13.70
N GLY A 85 -8.46 9.78 13.73
CA GLY A 85 -8.21 8.77 14.77
C GLY A 85 -9.10 7.53 14.70
N SER A 86 -9.90 7.37 13.63
CA SER A 86 -10.70 6.16 13.39
C SER A 86 -10.16 5.40 12.18
N TRP A 87 -10.23 4.07 12.22
CA TRP A 87 -9.87 3.19 11.12
C TRP A 87 -11.12 2.42 10.68
N ALA A 88 -11.36 2.30 9.37
CA ALA A 88 -12.57 1.67 8.81
C ALA A 88 -12.86 0.26 9.36
N ARG A 89 -11.80 -0.50 9.70
CA ARG A 89 -11.89 -1.81 10.36
C ARG A 89 -12.58 -1.75 11.72
N ALA A 90 -12.31 -0.70 12.51
CA ALA A 90 -12.79 -0.53 13.89
C ALA A 90 -14.16 0.17 13.98
N VAL A 91 -14.66 0.72 12.88
CA VAL A 91 -15.98 1.37 12.83
C VAL A 91 -17.08 0.35 13.14
N PRO A 92 -18.06 0.64 14.01
CA PRO A 92 -19.21 -0.25 14.25
C PRO A 92 -20.06 -0.45 12.98
N ASP A 93 -20.70 -1.63 12.83
CA ASP A 93 -21.52 -1.94 11.62
C ASP A 93 -22.57 -0.88 11.31
N LYS A 94 -23.22 -0.31 12.33
CA LYS A 94 -24.22 0.76 12.19
C LYS A 94 -23.68 2.06 11.57
N GLN A 95 -22.37 2.26 11.58
CA GLN A 95 -21.69 3.44 11.05
C GLN A 95 -20.95 3.14 9.74
N ALA A 96 -20.72 1.86 9.42
CA ALA A 96 -20.11 1.48 8.16
C ALA A 96 -21.02 1.86 6.98
N ASN A 97 -20.41 2.28 5.87
CA ASN A 97 -21.10 2.47 4.61
C ASN A 97 -21.35 1.15 3.92
N TRP A 98 -20.44 0.19 4.06
CA TRP A 98 -20.62 -1.17 3.55
C TRP A 98 -19.62 -2.10 4.22
N ARG A 99 -20.06 -3.31 4.58
CA ARG A 99 -19.17 -4.33 5.15
C ARG A 99 -19.52 -5.72 4.64
N LEU A 100 -18.49 -6.40 4.15
CA LEU A 100 -18.53 -7.80 3.78
C LEU A 100 -17.60 -8.59 4.70
N THR A 101 -18.03 -9.76 5.14
CA THR A 101 -17.23 -10.69 5.93
C THR A 101 -17.42 -12.12 5.44
N ASN A 102 -16.41 -12.97 5.64
CA ASN A 102 -16.52 -14.41 5.48
C ASN A 102 -16.62 -15.06 6.88
N PRO A 103 -17.82 -15.36 7.39
CA PRO A 103 -17.98 -15.90 8.75
C PRO A 103 -17.43 -17.31 8.90
N ASP A 104 -17.38 -18.08 7.82
CA ASP A 104 -16.93 -19.48 7.83
C ASP A 104 -15.40 -19.62 7.76
N GLY A 105 -14.67 -18.50 7.75
CA GLY A 105 -13.21 -18.47 7.61
C GLY A 105 -12.73 -18.90 6.22
N GLY A 106 -13.66 -19.18 5.30
CA GLY A 106 -13.36 -19.39 3.89
C GLY A 106 -12.88 -18.10 3.22
N CYS A 107 -12.78 -18.14 1.90
CA CYS A 107 -12.58 -16.93 1.13
C CYS A 107 -13.19 -17.07 -0.25
N GLU A 108 -13.49 -15.92 -0.85
CA GLU A 108 -13.88 -15.82 -2.25
C GLU A 108 -12.74 -15.14 -3.00
N ASN A 109 -12.30 -15.74 -4.12
CA ASN A 109 -11.23 -15.16 -4.92
C ASN A 109 -11.78 -14.03 -5.82
N LEU A 110 -11.67 -12.78 -5.36
CA LEU A 110 -12.26 -11.62 -6.01
C LEU A 110 -11.20 -10.71 -6.61
N ARG A 111 -11.35 -10.40 -7.89
CA ARG A 111 -10.61 -9.31 -8.56
C ARG A 111 -11.36 -7.99 -8.52
N ARG A 112 -12.68 -8.05 -8.38
CA ARG A 112 -13.55 -6.87 -8.50
C ARG A 112 -14.70 -6.94 -7.51
N LEU A 113 -14.96 -5.83 -6.84
CA LEU A 113 -16.11 -5.63 -5.96
C LEU A 113 -16.94 -4.47 -6.49
N THR A 114 -18.15 -4.77 -6.95
CA THR A 114 -19.17 -3.75 -7.21
C THR A 114 -19.87 -3.40 -5.90
N TYR A 115 -19.96 -2.12 -5.58
CA TYR A 115 -20.60 -1.64 -4.37
C TYR A 115 -22.04 -2.16 -4.23
N GLY A 116 -22.36 -2.71 -3.06
CA GLY A 116 -23.67 -3.26 -2.73
C GLY A 116 -24.03 -4.57 -3.41
N GLN A 117 -23.15 -5.14 -4.24
CA GLN A 117 -23.37 -6.45 -4.85
C GLN A 117 -23.11 -7.56 -3.82
N SER A 118 -23.86 -8.66 -3.92
CA SER A 118 -23.60 -9.90 -3.18
C SER A 118 -22.53 -10.73 -3.89
N PHE A 119 -21.74 -11.44 -3.09
CA PHE A 119 -20.70 -12.36 -3.57
C PHE A 119 -20.88 -13.70 -2.87
N ARG A 120 -20.60 -14.79 -3.60
CA ARG A 120 -20.63 -16.12 -3.01
C ARG A 120 -19.61 -16.19 -1.85
N GLY A 121 -20.01 -16.80 -0.74
CA GLY A 121 -19.13 -16.97 0.42
C GLY A 121 -18.88 -15.70 1.25
N LEU A 122 -19.42 -14.54 0.85
CA LEU A 122 -19.37 -13.32 1.64
C LEU A 122 -20.75 -12.93 2.15
N VAL A 123 -20.83 -12.60 3.43
CA VAL A 123 -22.03 -12.08 4.08
C VAL A 123 -21.92 -10.57 4.20
N THR A 124 -23.03 -9.88 3.94
CA THR A 124 -23.11 -8.43 4.15
C THR A 124 -23.40 -8.14 5.62
N ALA A 125 -22.37 -7.84 6.40
CA ALA A 125 -22.50 -7.48 7.81
C ALA A 125 -23.07 -6.07 8.02
N ALA A 126 -22.76 -5.13 7.12
CA ALA A 126 -23.38 -3.82 7.07
C ALA A 126 -23.86 -3.55 5.63
N PRO A 127 -25.17 -3.28 5.42
CA PRO A 127 -25.71 -3.06 4.09
C PRO A 127 -25.13 -1.79 3.45
N PRO A 128 -25.06 -1.73 2.11
CA PRO A 128 -24.61 -0.54 1.40
C PRO A 128 -25.51 0.66 1.75
N ARG A 129 -24.88 1.78 2.10
CA ARG A 129 -25.55 3.07 2.33
C ARG A 129 -25.28 4.03 1.17
N PRO A 130 -26.15 5.02 0.91
CA PRO A 130 -25.88 6.02 -0.12
C PRO A 130 -24.50 6.67 0.07
N LEU A 131 -23.79 6.80 -1.05
CA LEU A 131 -22.52 7.53 -1.14
C LEU A 131 -22.78 8.97 -1.58
N SER A 132 -21.91 9.88 -1.18
CA SER A 132 -22.04 11.32 -1.43
C SER A 132 -20.76 11.87 -2.07
N THR A 133 -20.93 12.84 -2.96
CA THR A 133 -19.81 13.65 -3.49
C THR A 133 -19.15 14.46 -2.37
N GLY A 134 -17.85 14.73 -2.48
CA GLY A 134 -17.10 15.54 -1.50
C GLY A 134 -16.85 14.86 -0.14
N VAL A 135 -17.30 13.61 0.04
CA VAL A 135 -17.05 12.82 1.25
C VAL A 135 -15.87 11.89 1.01
N ARG A 136 -14.97 11.87 1.99
CA ARG A 136 -13.82 10.96 2.01
C ARG A 136 -14.23 9.66 2.69
N TYR A 137 -14.04 8.55 1.99
CA TYR A 137 -14.31 7.23 2.51
C TYR A 137 -13.00 6.47 2.67
N GLU A 138 -12.80 5.90 3.84
CA GLU A 138 -11.73 4.95 4.08
C GLU A 138 -12.23 3.54 3.75
N ILE A 139 -11.44 2.83 2.95
CA ILE A 139 -11.60 1.44 2.63
C ILE A 139 -10.51 0.66 3.36
N TRP A 140 -10.89 -0.48 3.92
CA TRP A 140 -9.98 -1.47 4.44
C TRP A 140 -10.41 -2.87 4.00
N GLY A 141 -9.44 -3.72 3.63
CA GLY A 141 -9.69 -5.11 3.29
C GLY A 141 -8.63 -6.05 3.85
N GLU A 142 -9.04 -7.28 4.12
CA GLU A 142 -8.16 -8.38 4.52
C GLU A 142 -8.49 -9.63 3.71
N GLY A 143 -7.45 -10.24 3.15
CA GLY A 143 -7.50 -11.54 2.50
C GLY A 143 -6.70 -12.59 3.25
N ALA A 144 -6.82 -13.85 2.81
CA ALA A 144 -6.15 -14.97 3.45
C ALA A 144 -4.63 -14.79 3.51
N GLY A 145 -4.01 -15.36 4.56
CA GLY A 145 -2.60 -15.16 4.86
C GLY A 145 -2.28 -13.79 5.49
N GLY A 146 -3.30 -13.04 5.91
CA GLY A 146 -3.13 -11.73 6.55
C GLY A 146 -2.77 -10.61 5.59
N LEU A 147 -3.04 -10.79 4.28
CA LEU A 147 -2.83 -9.77 3.27
C LEU A 147 -3.83 -8.63 3.50
N ARG A 148 -3.34 -7.42 3.78
CA ARG A 148 -4.17 -6.25 4.09
C ARG A 148 -3.91 -5.11 3.14
N GLY A 149 -4.93 -4.31 2.89
CA GLY A 149 -4.85 -3.10 2.09
C GLY A 149 -5.87 -2.09 2.56
N SER A 150 -5.50 -0.82 2.45
CA SER A 150 -6.37 0.32 2.73
C SER A 150 -6.24 1.36 1.63
N ALA A 151 -7.27 2.19 1.52
CA ALA A 151 -7.28 3.34 0.62
C ALA A 151 -8.26 4.38 1.15
N VAL A 152 -7.94 5.66 0.98
CA VAL A 152 -8.94 6.72 1.12
C VAL A 152 -9.34 7.20 -0.25
N ILE A 153 -10.64 7.24 -0.49
CA ILE A 153 -11.24 7.59 -1.77
C ILE A 153 -12.16 8.80 -1.62
N LEU A 154 -12.27 9.57 -2.69
CA LEU A 154 -13.10 10.75 -2.81
C LEU A 154 -13.74 10.78 -4.19
N PHE A 155 -15.06 10.99 -4.27
CA PHE A 155 -15.74 11.25 -5.54
C PHE A 155 -15.98 12.74 -5.70
N GLU A 156 -15.40 13.31 -6.75
CA GLU A 156 -15.55 14.73 -7.11
C GLU A 156 -15.42 14.88 -8.62
N ASN A 157 -16.13 15.88 -9.18
CA ASN A 157 -16.07 16.19 -10.61
C ASN A 157 -16.38 14.97 -11.52
N GLY A 158 -17.27 14.08 -11.07
CA GLY A 158 -17.69 12.91 -11.84
C GLY A 158 -16.70 11.73 -11.82
N ALA A 159 -15.65 11.78 -11.01
CA ALA A 159 -14.64 10.72 -10.94
C ALA A 159 -14.21 10.39 -9.51
N TRP A 160 -13.82 9.12 -9.30
CA TRP A 160 -13.18 8.69 -8.07
C TRP A 160 -11.69 9.01 -8.08
N ARG A 161 -11.15 9.36 -6.92
CA ARG A 161 -9.73 9.61 -6.71
C ARG A 161 -9.26 8.96 -5.42
N LEU A 162 -8.08 8.35 -5.48
CA LEU A 162 -7.31 8.02 -4.28
C LEU A 162 -6.73 9.32 -3.70
N VAL A 163 -6.85 9.50 -2.40
CA VAL A 163 -6.37 10.69 -1.69
C VAL A 163 -5.53 10.27 -0.48
N PRO A 164 -4.57 11.09 -0.03
CA PRO A 164 -3.79 10.79 1.17
C PRO A 164 -4.69 10.72 2.40
N GLU A 165 -4.41 9.82 3.34
CA GLU A 165 -5.03 9.76 4.68
C GLU A 165 -4.79 11.07 5.46
N ARG A 166 -5.71 11.43 6.36
CA ARG A 166 -5.66 12.66 7.19
C ARG A 166 -4.86 12.52 8.48
#